data_AF-A0A356EI45-F1
#
_entry.id   AF-A0A356EI45-F1
#
_cell.length_a   1.000
_cell.length_b   1.000
_cell.length_c   1.000
_cell.angle_alpha   90.00
_cell.angle_beta   90.00
_cell.angle_gamma   90.00
#
_symmetry.space_group_name_H-M   'P 1'
#
loop_
_entity.id
_entity.type
_entity.pdbx_description
1 polymer ?
#
loop_
_entity_poly.entity_id
_entity_poly.type
_entity_poly.pdbx_seq_one_letter_code
_entity_poly.pdbx_strand_id
1 'polypeptide(L)'
;MTKRISLVLVRFSLGAFFVILGLYGILPSLEESIFTFPGNYRTLEVVFGIAELLCGIYILSGVFIRIKQNTTFIATLAVLLVWLARIALTKVVWGIVINDSGVFFRPSFSIWLLGLACELVIVSAVHALMKAYDK
;
A
#
# COMPACT_ATOMS: atom_id res chain seq x y z
N MET A 1 -23.25 7.86 -15.70
CA MET A 1 -21.92 8.26 -16.23
C MET A 1 -20.92 8.56 -15.10
N THR A 2 -21.35 9.27 -14.05
CA THR A 2 -20.55 9.69 -12.87
C THR A 2 -19.80 8.54 -12.17
N LYS A 3 -20.44 7.38 -11.96
CA LYS A 3 -19.80 6.19 -11.33
C LYS A 3 -18.62 5.61 -12.11
N ARG A 4 -18.55 5.79 -13.44
CA ARG A 4 -17.44 5.29 -14.27
C ARG A 4 -16.22 6.21 -14.19
N ILE A 5 -16.46 7.53 -14.22
CA ILE A 5 -15.39 8.54 -14.13
C ILE A 5 -14.69 8.46 -12.76
N SER A 6 -15.46 8.28 -11.67
CA SER A 6 -14.88 8.10 -10.34
C SER A 6 -14.02 6.84 -10.24
N LEU A 7 -14.39 5.76 -10.92
CA LEU A 7 -13.64 4.51 -10.86
C LEU A 7 -12.32 4.57 -11.64
N VAL A 8 -12.33 5.21 -12.82
CA VAL A 8 -11.12 5.41 -13.61
C VAL A 8 -10.13 6.27 -12.84
N LEU A 9 -10.60 7.35 -12.19
CA LEU A 9 -9.75 8.21 -11.38
C LEU A 9 -9.12 7.43 -10.22
N VAL A 10 -9.91 6.66 -9.47
CA VAL A 10 -9.41 5.83 -8.35
C VAL A 10 -8.39 4.80 -8.82
N ARG A 11 -8.62 4.12 -9.95
CA ARG A 11 -7.65 3.18 -10.55
C ARG A 11 -6.35 3.87 -10.91
N PHE A 12 -6.44 5.01 -11.58
CA PHE A 12 -5.26 5.75 -12.01
C PHE A 12 -4.45 6.23 -10.79
N SER A 13 -5.11 6.86 -9.82
CA SER A 13 -4.45 7.35 -8.60
C SER A 13 -3.82 6.22 -7.78
N LEU A 14 -4.54 5.12 -7.54
CA LEU A 14 -4.00 3.96 -6.81
C LEU A 14 -2.87 3.30 -7.58
N GLY A 15 -3.04 3.06 -8.87
CA GLY A 15 -2.01 2.43 -9.69
C GLY A 15 -0.74 3.27 -9.75
N ALA A 16 -0.85 4.58 -9.98
CA ALA A 16 0.28 5.50 -9.93
C ALA A 16 0.95 5.53 -8.55
N PHE A 17 0.14 5.57 -7.49
CA PHE A 17 0.64 5.53 -6.11
C PHE A 17 1.48 4.26 -5.86
N PHE A 18 0.96 3.08 -6.18
CA PHE A 18 1.68 1.81 -6.00
C PHE A 18 2.92 1.69 -6.89
N VAL A 19 2.90 2.21 -8.12
CA VAL A 19 4.09 2.23 -8.98
C VAL A 19 5.18 3.11 -8.38
N ILE A 20 4.84 4.34 -8.01
CA ILE A 20 5.81 5.27 -7.42
C ILE A 20 6.38 4.67 -6.15
N LEU A 21 5.52 4.20 -5.26
CA LEU A 21 5.94 3.69 -3.98
C LEU A 21 6.73 2.36 -4.10
N GLY A 22 6.38 1.51 -5.07
CA GLY A 22 7.18 0.33 -5.40
C GLY A 22 8.57 0.67 -5.95
N LEU A 23 8.67 1.69 -6.79
CA LEU A 23 9.98 2.23 -7.24
C LEU A 23 10.80 2.76 -6.06
N TYR A 24 10.17 3.48 -5.12
CA TYR A 24 10.83 3.94 -3.89
C TYR A 24 11.41 2.77 -3.08
N GLY A 25 10.67 1.66 -2.93
CA GLY A 25 11.14 0.48 -2.19
C GLY A 25 12.28 -0.29 -2.88
N ILE A 26 12.41 -0.19 -4.20
CA ILE A 26 13.47 -0.86 -4.97
C ILE A 26 14.75 0.01 -5.02
N LEU A 27 14.59 1.35 -5.04
CA LEU A 27 15.69 2.26 -5.27
C LEU A 27 16.62 2.41 -4.05
N PRO A 28 17.93 2.19 -4.21
CA PRO A 28 18.91 2.21 -3.13
C PRO A 28 19.05 3.46 -2.26
N SER A 29 18.57 4.61 -2.75
CA SER A 29 19.14 5.93 -2.43
C SER A 29 18.15 6.89 -1.76
N LEU A 30 16.96 6.42 -1.40
CA LEU A 30 15.87 7.24 -0.88
C LEU A 30 15.60 6.84 0.58
N GLU A 31 16.54 7.15 1.47
CA GLU A 31 16.47 6.78 2.90
C GLU A 31 15.40 7.55 3.69
N GLU A 32 14.75 8.56 3.10
CA GLU A 32 13.75 9.40 3.77
C GLU A 32 12.36 9.25 3.14
N SER A 33 11.63 8.20 3.52
CA SER A 33 10.19 8.11 3.26
C SER A 33 9.42 7.61 4.48
N ILE A 34 8.22 8.15 4.70
CA ILE A 34 7.31 7.79 5.80
C ILE A 34 6.85 6.31 5.68
N PHE A 35 7.03 5.71 4.50
CA PHE A 35 6.67 4.34 4.20
C PHE A 35 7.88 3.37 4.18
N THR A 36 9.10 3.86 4.36
CA THR A 36 10.31 3.03 4.42
C THR A 36 10.33 2.20 5.70
N PHE A 37 10.90 1.00 5.62
CA PHE A 37 11.03 0.12 6.78
C PHE A 37 12.13 0.63 7.73
N PRO A 38 11.88 0.66 9.05
CA PRO A 38 12.88 1.13 10.00
C PRO A 38 14.03 0.11 10.13
N GLY A 39 15.27 0.53 9.82
CA GLY A 39 16.49 -0.27 10.00
C GLY A 39 17.04 -0.93 8.72
N ASN A 40 17.96 -1.90 8.87
CA ASN A 40 18.66 -2.56 7.76
C ASN A 40 17.82 -3.68 7.07
N TYR A 41 16.48 -3.60 7.11
CA TYR A 41 15.58 -4.61 6.52
C TYR A 41 15.39 -4.41 5.01
N ARG A 42 16.49 -4.11 4.33
CA ARG A 42 16.52 -3.73 2.92
C ARG A 42 15.96 -4.79 1.99
N THR A 43 16.21 -6.07 2.30
CA THR A 43 15.66 -7.19 1.52
C THR A 43 14.12 -7.20 1.55
N LEU A 44 13.51 -6.90 2.71
CA LEU A 44 12.05 -6.84 2.82
C LEU A 44 11.50 -5.63 2.07
N GLU A 45 12.17 -4.48 2.15
CA GLU A 45 11.77 -3.28 1.42
C GLU A 45 11.76 -3.50 -0.09
N VAL A 46 12.78 -4.16 -0.63
CA VAL A 46 12.85 -4.51 -2.05
C VAL A 46 11.75 -5.52 -2.42
N VAL A 47 11.48 -6.52 -1.57
CA VAL A 47 10.41 -7.51 -1.83
C VAL A 47 9.03 -6.84 -1.86
N PHE A 48 8.73 -6.00 -0.87
CA PHE A 48 7.48 -5.22 -0.86
C PHE A 48 7.43 -4.24 -2.03
N GLY A 49 8.54 -3.58 -2.35
CA GLY A 49 8.63 -2.64 -3.47
C GLY A 49 8.37 -3.31 -4.82
N ILE A 50 8.91 -4.51 -5.06
CA ILE A 50 8.61 -5.30 -6.26
C ILE A 50 7.12 -5.69 -6.29
N ALA A 51 6.57 -6.16 -5.17
CA ALA A 51 5.17 -6.54 -5.09
C ALA A 51 4.26 -5.34 -5.39
N GLU A 52 4.53 -4.18 -4.79
CA GLU A 52 3.80 -2.93 -4.97
C GLU A 52 3.92 -2.41 -6.40
N LEU A 53 5.11 -2.47 -6.99
CA LEU A 53 5.33 -2.08 -8.38
C LEU A 53 4.51 -2.95 -9.35
N LEU A 54 4.56 -4.27 -9.20
CA LEU A 54 3.77 -5.20 -10.02
C LEU A 54 2.27 -4.96 -9.85
N CYS A 55 1.81 -4.75 -8.62
CA CYS A 55 0.43 -4.42 -8.31
C CYS A 55 -0.01 -3.10 -8.94
N GLY A 56 0.83 -2.06 -8.86
CA GLY A 56 0.56 -0.75 -9.43
C GLY A 56 0.46 -0.79 -10.95
N ILE A 57 1.41 -1.47 -11.61
CA ILE A 57 1.39 -1.69 -13.06
C ILE A 57 0.12 -2.43 -13.47
N TYR A 58 -0.26 -3.47 -12.73
CA TYR A 58 -1.47 -4.22 -12.99
C TYR A 58 -2.73 -3.34 -12.88
N ILE A 59 -2.88 -2.57 -11.81
CA ILE A 59 -4.02 -1.67 -11.61
C ILE A 59 -4.09 -0.61 -12.72
N LEU A 60 -2.95 -0.02 -13.09
CA LEU A 60 -2.84 0.94 -14.20
C LEU A 60 -3.22 0.31 -15.55
N SER A 61 -2.78 -0.93 -15.80
CA SER A 61 -3.12 -1.63 -17.05
C SER A 61 -4.63 -1.82 -17.20
N GLY A 62 -5.36 -1.99 -16.09
CA GLY A 62 -6.82 -2.06 -16.05
C GLY A 62 -7.54 -0.75 -16.39
N VAL A 63 -6.82 0.36 -16.58
CA VAL A 63 -7.37 1.62 -17.14
C VAL A 63 -7.47 1.53 -18.66
N PHE A 64 -6.48 0.90 -19.32
CA PHE A 64 -6.37 0.84 -20.78
C PHE A 64 -6.93 -0.46 -21.37
N ILE A 65 -6.84 -1.57 -20.62
CA ILE A 65 -7.21 -2.90 -21.08
C ILE A 65 -8.48 -3.37 -20.36
N ARG A 66 -9.42 -3.94 -21.12
CA ARG A 66 -10.64 -4.54 -20.56
C ARG A 66 -10.33 -5.92 -20.00
N ILE A 67 -9.87 -5.96 -18.75
CA ILE A 67 -9.53 -7.20 -18.03
C ILE A 67 -10.82 -7.86 -17.52
N LYS A 68 -10.83 -9.20 -17.47
CA LYS A 68 -11.93 -10.01 -16.92
C LYS A 68 -12.11 -9.70 -15.42
N GLN A 69 -13.35 -9.43 -14.99
CA GLN A 69 -13.69 -9.00 -13.62
C GLN A 69 -13.08 -9.90 -12.53
N ASN A 70 -13.16 -11.23 -12.68
CA ASN A 70 -12.64 -12.18 -11.68
C ASN A 70 -11.13 -12.04 -11.48
N THR A 71 -10.36 -11.81 -12.55
CA THR A 71 -8.90 -11.64 -12.46
C THR A 71 -8.57 -10.33 -11.74
N THR A 72 -9.31 -9.27 -12.04
CA THR A 72 -9.09 -7.96 -11.40
C THR A 72 -9.47 -7.97 -9.93
N PHE A 73 -10.52 -8.72 -9.55
CA PHE A 73 -10.87 -8.93 -8.15
C PHE A 73 -9.74 -9.64 -7.38
N ILE A 74 -9.25 -10.77 -7.87
CA ILE A 74 -8.18 -11.54 -7.23
C ILE A 74 -6.91 -10.71 -7.09
N ALA A 75 -6.53 -9.98 -8.14
CA ALA A 75 -5.36 -9.12 -8.10
C ALA A 75 -5.52 -7.99 -7.07
N THR A 76 -6.68 -7.31 -7.03
CA THR A 76 -6.96 -6.24 -6.07
C THR A 76 -6.97 -6.77 -4.62
N LEU A 77 -7.46 -8.00 -4.42
CA LEU A 77 -7.41 -8.68 -3.12
C LEU A 77 -5.96 -8.98 -2.71
N ALA A 78 -5.13 -9.45 -3.64
CA ALA A 78 -3.70 -9.68 -3.37
C ALA A 78 -3.00 -8.37 -2.97
N VAL A 79 -3.27 -7.26 -3.67
CA VAL A 79 -2.74 -5.93 -3.31
C VAL A 79 -3.15 -5.55 -1.89
N LEU A 80 -4.42 -5.75 -1.55
CA LEU A 80 -4.95 -5.44 -0.23
C LEU A 80 -4.24 -6.25 0.87
N LEU A 81 -4.03 -7.54 0.65
CA LEU A 81 -3.36 -8.42 1.61
C LEU A 81 -1.89 -8.04 1.80
N VAL A 82 -1.16 -7.77 0.71
CA VAL A 82 0.23 -7.31 0.77
C VAL A 82 0.31 -5.99 1.53
N TRP A 83 -0.60 -5.05 1.26
CA TRP A 83 -0.64 -3.77 1.94
C TRP A 83 -0.95 -3.91 3.44
N LEU A 84 -1.94 -4.73 3.80
CA LEU A 84 -2.24 -5.02 5.22
C LEU A 84 -1.06 -5.67 5.95
N ALA A 85 -0.36 -6.60 5.29
CA ALA A 85 0.85 -7.20 5.85
C ALA A 85 1.94 -6.15 6.09
N ARG A 86 2.09 -5.18 5.19
CA ARG A 86 3.00 -4.05 5.38
C ARG A 86 2.63 -3.22 6.60
N ILE A 87 1.35 -2.82 6.73
CA ILE A 87 0.87 -2.05 7.90
C ILE A 87 1.15 -2.81 9.20
N ALA A 88 0.87 -4.11 9.22
CA ALA A 88 1.13 -4.95 10.39
C ALA A 88 2.61 -4.93 10.76
N LEU A 89 3.52 -5.06 9.79
CA LEU A 89 4.95 -5.02 10.04
C LEU A 89 5.43 -3.62 10.46
N THR A 90 5.09 -2.57 9.71
CA THR A 90 5.58 -1.21 9.94
C THR A 90 5.00 -0.56 11.19
N LYS A 91 3.68 -0.68 11.42
CA LYS A 91 2.99 0.04 12.49
C LYS A 91 2.82 -0.79 13.74
N VAL A 92 2.59 -2.10 13.62
CA VAL A 92 2.35 -2.94 14.80
C VAL A 92 3.65 -3.55 15.29
N VAL A 93 4.35 -4.32 14.46
CA VAL A 93 5.56 -5.05 14.86
C VAL A 93 6.74 -4.10 15.14
N TRP A 94 6.94 -3.09 14.30
CA TRP A 94 8.07 -2.16 14.44
C TRP A 94 7.70 -0.80 15.01
N GLY A 95 6.44 -0.39 14.90
CA GLY A 95 5.97 0.91 15.38
C GLY A 95 5.65 0.94 16.87
N ILE A 96 5.33 -0.22 17.47
CA ILE A 96 4.99 -0.35 18.90
C ILE A 96 6.10 -1.13 19.59
N VAL A 97 6.72 -0.51 20.59
CA VAL A 97 7.74 -1.14 21.44
C VAL A 97 7.15 -1.30 22.84
N ILE A 98 6.96 -2.54 23.27
CA ILE A 98 6.48 -2.87 24.61
C ILE A 98 7.71 -3.28 25.43
N ASN A 99 7.96 -2.57 26.53
CA ASN A 99 9.06 -2.87 27.44
C ASN A 99 8.55 -2.85 28.89
N ASP A 100 9.37 -3.26 29.86
CA ASP A 100 8.99 -3.30 31.29
C ASP A 100 8.54 -1.93 31.85
N SER A 101 8.94 -0.84 31.19
CA SER A 101 8.58 0.54 31.52
C SER A 101 7.33 1.08 30.81
N GLY A 102 6.65 0.28 29.98
CA GLY A 102 5.39 0.64 29.31
C GLY A 102 5.41 0.48 27.79
N VAL A 103 4.41 1.08 27.13
CA VAL A 103 4.24 1.05 25.67
C VAL A 103 4.78 2.33 25.05
N PHE A 104 5.74 2.19 24.14
CA PHE A 104 6.37 3.29 23.41
C PHE A 104 6.05 3.20 21.91
N PHE A 105 5.89 4.35 21.26
CA PHE A 105 5.64 4.44 19.82
C PHE A 105 6.85 5.08 19.14
N ARG A 106 7.41 4.42 18.12
CA ARG A 106 8.50 4.98 17.31
C ARG A 106 7.96 5.40 15.94
N PRO A 107 8.24 6.62 15.45
CA PRO A 107 9.10 7.67 16.05
C PRO A 107 8.43 8.48 17.18
N SER A 108 7.17 8.88 17.04
CA SER A 108 6.35 9.46 18.11
C SER A 108 4.89 9.08 17.89
N PHE A 109 4.06 9.08 18.95
CA PHE A 109 2.66 8.65 18.85
C PHE A 109 1.89 9.37 17.74
N SER A 110 2.03 10.70 17.64
CA SER A 110 1.33 11.50 16.63
C SER A 110 1.77 11.17 15.21
N ILE A 111 3.07 10.97 14.97
CA ILE A 111 3.61 10.62 13.64
C ILE A 111 3.22 9.18 13.27
N TRP A 112 3.29 8.26 14.24
CA TRP A 112 2.84 6.88 14.07
C TRP A 112 1.35 6.82 13.69
N LEU A 113 0.51 7.56 14.42
CA LEU A 113 -0.94 7.62 14.19
C LEU A 113 -1.26 8.25 12.82
N LEU A 114 -0.57 9.32 12.45
CA LEU A 114 -0.73 9.95 11.13
C LEU A 114 -0.34 8.99 10.01
N GLY A 115 0.79 8.28 10.15
CA GLY A 115 1.22 7.27 9.19
C GLY A 115 0.22 6.13 9.06
N LEU A 116 -0.30 5.62 10.18
CA LEU A 116 -1.34 4.59 10.20
C LEU A 116 -2.62 5.08 9.52
N ALA A 117 -3.05 6.32 9.80
CA ALA A 117 -4.24 6.90 9.18
C ALA A 117 -4.10 7.00 7.66
N CYS A 118 -2.95 7.47 7.16
CA CYS A 118 -2.65 7.51 5.72
C CYS A 118 -2.71 6.11 5.09
N GLU A 119 -2.10 5.11 5.73
CA GLU A 119 -2.12 3.73 5.24
C GLU A 119 -3.54 3.13 5.23
N LEU A 120 -4.38 3.46 6.22
CA LEU A 120 -5.79 3.05 6.28
C LEU A 120 -6.65 3.71 5.20
N VAL A 121 -6.37 4.97 4.84
CA VAL A 121 -7.02 5.62 3.69
C VAL A 121 -6.72 4.84 2.40
N ILE A 122 -5.49 4.39 2.22
CA ILE A 122 -5.11 3.58 1.05
C ILE A 122 -5.84 2.22 1.06
N VAL A 123 -5.90 1.54 2.22
CA VAL A 123 -6.70 0.32 2.39
C VAL A 123 -8.15 0.56 1.98
N SER A 124 -8.75 1.66 2.43
CA SER A 124 -10.14 1.98 2.11
C SER A 124 -10.36 2.19 0.61
N ALA A 125 -9.40 2.85 -0.07
CA ALA A 125 -9.44 3.07 -1.51
C ALA A 125 -9.29 1.76 -2.31
N VAL A 126 -8.37 0.89 -1.92
CA VAL A 126 -8.20 -0.43 -2.54
C VAL A 126 -9.44 -1.30 -2.31
N HIS A 127 -10.01 -1.28 -1.11
CA HIS A 127 -11.23 -2.02 -0.80
C HIS A 127 -12.45 -1.50 -1.60
N ALA A 128 -12.59 -0.18 -1.74
CA ALA A 128 -13.63 0.42 -2.56
C ALA A 128 -13.49 0.01 -4.04
N LEU A 129 -12.25 -0.04 -4.54
CA LEU A 129 -11.96 -0.52 -5.88
C LEU A 129 -12.33 -2.02 -6.03
N MET A 130 -11.98 -2.86 -5.05
CA MET A 130 -12.31 -4.28 -5.03
C MET A 130 -13.83 -4.52 -5.07
N LYS A 131 -14.60 -3.83 -4.21
CA LYS A 131 -16.08 -3.92 -4.19
C LYS A 131 -16.75 -3.47 -5.49
N ALA A 132 -16.08 -2.66 -6.29
CA ALA A 132 -16.60 -2.26 -7.58
C ALA A 132 -16.47 -3.35 -8.66
N TYR A 133 -15.60 -4.35 -8.45
CA TYR A 133 -15.43 -5.50 -9.33
C TYR A 133 -16.19 -6.75 -8.89
N ASP A 134 -16.67 -6.78 -7.65
CA ASP A 134 -17.54 -7.82 -7.10
C ASP A 134 -19.01 -7.71 -7.61
N LYS A 135 -19.25 -6.81 -8.57
CA LYS A 135 -20.55 -6.58 -9.25
C LYS A 135 -20.42 -6.83 -10.73
#